data_AF-A0A6B2UTP4-F1
#
_entry.id   AF-A0A6B2UTP4-F1
#
_cell.length_a   1.000
_cell.length_b   1.000
_cell.length_c   1.000
_cell.angle_alpha   90.00
_cell.angle_beta   90.00
_cell.angle_gamma   90.00
#
_symmetry.space_group_name_H-M   'P 1'
#
loop_
_entity.id
_entity.type
_entity.pdbx_description
1 polymer ?
#
loop_
_entity_poly.entity_id
_entity_poly.type
_entity_poly.pdbx_seq_one_letter_code
_entity_poly.pdbx_strand_id
1 'polypeptide(L)'
;MIALTTLALLALAGYRATRLIVADSILDPLRDRLFAWHEARLDSKARDFVITLLSCTYCIGWWLSGAILATYLFASGQWHDAPVLVHGVEWLAVAGGQALLSRIDDTLPTRDA
;
A
#
# COMPACT_ATOMS: atom_id res chain seq x y z
N MET A 1 -13.02 15.99 8.24
CA MET A 1 -11.57 16.09 7.91
C MET A 1 -10.80 15.39 9.00
N ILE A 2 -10.00 14.40 8.62
CA ILE A 2 -9.25 13.57 9.56
C ILE A 2 -8.14 14.39 10.23
N ALA A 3 -7.90 14.15 11.52
CA ALA A 3 -6.81 14.77 12.27
C ALA A 3 -5.43 14.39 11.69
N LEU A 4 -4.46 15.30 11.73
CA LEU A 4 -3.11 15.06 11.21
C LEU A 4 -2.44 13.81 11.83
N THR A 5 -2.66 13.59 13.12
CA THR A 5 -2.14 12.42 13.84
C THR A 5 -2.70 11.11 13.28
N THR A 6 -4.00 11.09 12.97
CA THR A 6 -4.64 9.93 12.34
C THR A 6 -4.12 9.71 10.93
N LEU A 7 -3.95 10.77 10.12
CA LEU A 7 -3.33 10.65 8.79
C LEU A 7 -1.91 10.06 8.86
N ALA A 8 -1.11 10.49 9.84
CA ALA A 8 0.22 9.94 10.07
C ALA A 8 0.19 8.45 10.45
N LEU A 9 -0.74 8.05 11.33
CA LEU A 9 -0.92 6.64 11.70
C LEU A 9 -1.38 5.79 10.51
N LEU A 10 -2.30 6.30 9.68
CA LEU A 10 -2.74 5.61 8.47
C LEU A 10 -1.59 5.50 7.45
N ALA A 11 -0.75 6.51 7.31
CA ALA A 11 0.43 6.45 6.44
C ALA A 11 1.44 5.39 6.94
N LEU A 12 1.68 5.32 8.25
CA LEU A 12 2.51 4.27 8.86
C LEU A 12 1.91 2.87 8.67
N ALA A 13 0.59 2.74 8.80
CA ALA A 13 -0.11 1.49 8.53
C ALA A 13 0.03 1.08 7.05
N GLY A 14 -0.16 2.03 6.13
CA GLY A 14 0.07 1.84 4.70
C GLY A 14 1.50 1.41 4.39
N TYR A 15 2.49 2.04 5.01
CA TYR A 15 3.90 1.65 4.93
C TYR A 15 4.13 0.21 5.37
N ARG A 16 3.65 -0.17 6.56
CA ARG A 16 3.83 -1.54 7.07
C ARG A 16 3.12 -2.57 6.20
N ALA A 17 1.90 -2.29 5.76
CA ALA A 17 1.15 -3.18 4.87
C ALA A 17 1.84 -3.36 3.52
N THR A 18 2.38 -2.28 2.95
CA THR A 18 3.12 -2.33 1.69
C THR A 18 4.40 -3.16 1.85
N ARG A 19 5.17 -2.94 2.92
CA ARG A 19 6.37 -3.74 3.20
C ARG A 19 6.03 -5.20 3.42
N LEU A 20 4.93 -5.51 4.10
CA LEU A 20 4.47 -6.88 4.29
C LEU A 20 4.28 -7.59 2.94
N ILE A 21 3.63 -6.92 1.97
CA ILE A 21 3.33 -7.50 0.66
C ILE A 21 4.56 -7.57 -0.26
N VAL A 22 5.41 -6.54 -0.26
CA VAL A 22 6.47 -6.38 -1.26
C VAL A 22 7.83 -6.89 -0.79
N ALA A 23 8.12 -6.85 0.51
CA ALA A 23 9.47 -7.06 1.02
C ALA A 23 9.57 -8.15 2.09
N ASP A 24 8.54 -8.31 2.93
CA ASP A 24 8.59 -9.17 4.11
C ASP A 24 8.51 -10.67 3.74
N SER A 25 9.41 -11.47 4.30
CA SER A 25 9.52 -12.90 4.03
C SER A 25 8.31 -13.70 4.47
N ILE A 26 7.47 -13.14 5.35
CA ILE A 26 6.20 -13.75 5.76
C ILE A 26 5.31 -14.07 4.55
N LEU A 27 5.37 -13.24 3.50
CA LEU A 27 4.58 -13.44 2.29
C LEU A 27 5.37 -14.06 1.13
N ASP A 28 6.60 -14.56 1.34
CA ASP A 28 7.35 -15.31 0.32
C ASP A 28 6.55 -16.46 -0.30
N PRO A 29 5.92 -17.36 0.49
CA PRO A 29 5.19 -18.48 -0.09
C PRO A 29 3.98 -18.04 -0.92
N LEU A 30 3.38 -16.90 -0.60
CA LEU A 30 2.28 -16.33 -1.37
C LEU A 30 2.80 -15.72 -2.67
N ARG A 31 3.93 -15.00 -2.62
CA ARG A 31 4.59 -14.42 -3.80
C ARG A 31 5.02 -15.50 -4.78
N ASP A 32 5.63 -16.58 -4.31
CA ASP A 32 6.05 -17.69 -5.16
C ASP A 32 4.86 -18.34 -5.87
N ARG A 33 3.73 -18.53 -5.18
CA ARG A 33 2.49 -19.04 -5.78
C ARG A 33 1.93 -18.09 -6.82
N LEU A 34 2.02 -16.79 -6.57
CA LEU A 34 1.54 -15.77 -7.50
C LEU A 34 2.40 -15.73 -8.77
N PHE A 35 3.72 -15.83 -8.64
CA PHE A 35 4.62 -15.95 -9.79
C PHE A 35 4.37 -17.24 -10.57
N ALA A 36 4.23 -18.39 -9.90
CA ALA A 36 3.89 -19.65 -10.57
C ALA A 36 2.52 -19.59 -11.29
N TRP A 37 1.53 -18.90 -10.68
CA TRP A 37 0.25 -18.64 -11.34
C TRP A 37 0.42 -17.75 -12.58
N HIS A 38 1.29 -16.75 -12.54
CA HIS A 38 1.58 -15.92 -13.70
C HIS A 38 2.28 -16.72 -14.82
N GLU A 39 3.30 -17.51 -14.46
CA GLU A 39 4.04 -18.39 -15.39
C GLU A 39 3.15 -19.41 -16.09
N ALA A 40 2.08 -19.86 -15.43
CA ALA A 40 1.11 -20.77 -16.04
C ALA A 40 0.40 -20.19 -17.29
N ARG A 41 0.37 -18.86 -17.47
CA ARG A 41 -0.10 -18.18 -18.70
C ARG A 41 0.57 -16.82 -18.90
N LEU A 42 1.74 -16.83 -19.52
CA LEU A 42 2.54 -15.62 -19.80
C LEU A 42 1.86 -14.64 -20.78
N ASP A 43 1.04 -15.09 -21.72
CA ASP A 43 0.36 -14.20 -22.69
C ASP A 43 -0.81 -13.38 -22.08
N SER A 44 -1.12 -13.58 -20.81
CA SER A 44 -2.28 -12.96 -20.18
C SER A 44 -1.94 -11.59 -19.61
N LYS A 45 -2.31 -10.53 -20.34
CA LYS A 45 -2.19 -9.12 -19.91
C LYS A 45 -2.76 -8.83 -18.52
N ALA A 46 -3.82 -9.54 -18.12
CA ALA A 46 -4.41 -9.38 -16.79
C ALA A 46 -3.47 -9.90 -15.69
N ARG A 47 -2.76 -11.02 -15.93
CA ARG A 47 -1.79 -11.57 -14.97
C ARG A 47 -0.56 -10.66 -14.87
N ASP A 48 -0.08 -10.16 -16.00
CA ASP A 48 1.01 -9.17 -16.05
C ASP A 48 0.68 -7.92 -15.22
N PHE A 49 -0.52 -7.39 -15.38
CA PHE A 49 -0.97 -6.20 -14.65
C PHE A 49 -1.00 -6.46 -13.13
N VAL A 50 -1.52 -7.60 -12.70
CA VAL A 50 -1.59 -7.97 -11.27
C VAL A 50 -0.19 -8.11 -10.67
N ILE A 51 0.73 -8.80 -11.36
CA ILE A 51 2.11 -8.94 -10.91
C ILE A 51 2.78 -7.57 -10.83
N THR A 52 2.67 -6.76 -11.88
CA THR A 52 3.25 -5.41 -11.92
C THR A 52 2.74 -4.54 -10.77
N LEU A 53 1.43 -4.61 -10.50
CA LEU A 53 0.79 -3.86 -9.44
C LEU A 53 1.32 -4.29 -8.06
N LEU A 54 1.44 -5.59 -7.82
CA LEU A 54 1.89 -6.15 -6.54
C LEU A 54 3.40 -6.05 -6.32
N SER A 55 4.20 -6.03 -7.40
CA SER A 55 5.66 -5.91 -7.31
C SER A 55 6.14 -4.47 -7.12
N CYS A 56 5.33 -3.46 -7.44
CA CYS A 56 5.72 -2.06 -7.30
C CYS A 56 5.21 -1.48 -5.98
N THR A 57 6.13 -1.10 -5.08
CA THR A 57 5.86 -0.45 -3.79
C THR A 57 4.91 0.75 -3.91
N TYR A 58 5.03 1.55 -4.96
CA TYR A 58 4.17 2.71 -5.18
C TYR A 58 2.78 2.32 -5.67
N CYS A 59 2.68 1.31 -6.55
CA CYS A 59 1.41 0.87 -7.12
C CYS A 59 0.55 0.16 -6.07
N ILE A 60 1.09 -0.86 -5.40
CA ILE A 60 0.34 -1.55 -4.35
C ILE A 60 0.17 -0.63 -3.13
N GLY A 61 1.16 0.19 -2.81
CA GLY A 61 1.08 1.17 -1.72
C GLY A 61 -0.07 2.16 -1.89
N TRP A 62 -0.30 2.66 -3.12
CA TRP A 62 -1.48 3.47 -3.43
C TRP A 62 -2.79 2.76 -3.05
N TRP A 63 -2.98 1.52 -3.50
CA TRP A 63 -4.22 0.78 -3.26
C TRP A 63 -4.39 0.37 -1.80
N LEU A 64 -3.32 -0.03 -1.12
CA LEU A 64 -3.34 -0.38 0.30
C LEU A 64 -3.66 0.85 1.16
N SER A 65 -3.05 1.99 0.89
CA SER A 65 -3.36 3.24 1.59
C SER A 65 -4.84 3.62 1.44
N GLY A 66 -5.41 3.44 0.24
CA GLY A 66 -6.84 3.66 0.00
C GLY A 66 -7.72 2.67 0.76
N ALA A 67 -7.39 1.39 0.71
CA ALA A 67 -8.14 0.34 1.42
C ALA A 67 -8.12 0.58 2.94
N ILE A 68 -6.95 0.90 3.51
CA ILE A 68 -6.80 1.19 4.94
C ILE A 68 -7.59 2.44 5.34
N LEU A 69 -7.50 3.52 4.55
CA LEU A 69 -8.26 4.74 4.79
C LEU A 69 -9.77 4.47 4.72
N ALA A 70 -10.23 3.77 3.69
CA ALA A 70 -11.64 3.41 3.54
C ALA A 70 -12.12 2.56 4.72
N THR A 71 -11.38 1.52 5.09
CA THR A 71 -11.70 0.70 6.28
C THR A 71 -11.79 1.55 7.54
N TYR A 72 -10.85 2.47 7.76
CA TYR A 72 -10.89 3.39 8.89
C TYR A 72 -12.17 4.23 8.86
N LEU A 73 -12.46 4.91 7.75
CA LEU A 73 -13.63 5.78 7.60
C LEU A 73 -14.96 5.03 7.80
N PHE A 74 -15.08 3.82 7.28
CA PHE A 74 -16.28 3.00 7.46
C PHE A 74 -16.40 2.48 8.91
N ALA A 75 -15.31 1.98 9.49
CA ALA A 75 -15.32 1.45 10.85
C ALA A 75 -15.54 2.53 11.91
N SER A 76 -15.08 3.76 11.67
CA SER A 76 -15.28 4.90 12.56
C SER A 76 -16.57 5.68 12.29
N GLY A 77 -17.35 5.29 11.26
CA GLY A 77 -18.57 6.00 10.85
C GLY A 77 -18.34 7.37 10.19
N GLN A 78 -17.10 7.73 9.86
CA GLN A 78 -16.71 9.06 9.37
C GLN A 78 -16.86 9.24 7.84
N TRP A 79 -17.26 8.19 7.11
CA TRP A 79 -17.41 8.22 5.65
C TRP A 79 -18.36 9.33 5.16
N HIS A 80 -19.36 9.70 5.95
CA HIS A 80 -20.37 10.69 5.56
C HIS A 80 -20.06 12.10 6.10
N ASP A 81 -18.97 12.27 6.84
CA ASP A 81 -18.62 13.54 7.49
C ASP A 81 -17.98 14.55 6.53
N ALA A 82 -17.56 14.11 5.34
CA ALA A 82 -16.94 14.96 4.33
C ALA A 82 -17.32 14.52 2.90
N PRO A 83 -17.23 15.42 1.91
CA PRO A 83 -17.38 15.05 0.51
C PRO A 83 -16.33 14.03 0.08
N VAL A 84 -16.69 13.14 -0.85
CA VAL A 84 -15.80 12.11 -1.41
C VAL A 84 -14.48 12.70 -1.95
N LEU A 85 -14.53 13.93 -2.48
CA LEU A 85 -13.32 14.62 -2.96
C LEU A 85 -12.31 14.88 -1.83
N VAL A 86 -12.78 15.18 -0.62
CA VAL A 86 -11.92 15.37 0.57
C VAL A 86 -11.28 14.04 0.95
N HIS A 87 -12.03 12.93 0.94
CA HIS A 87 -11.46 11.60 1.16
C HIS A 87 -10.44 11.20 0.08
N GLY A 88 -10.60 11.70 -1.16
CA GLY A 88 -9.60 11.57 -2.22
C GLY A 88 -8.28 12.28 -1.88
N VAL A 89 -8.36 13.47 -1.28
CA VAL A 89 -7.17 14.19 -0.79
C VAL A 89 -6.54 13.47 0.41
N GLU A 90 -7.35 12.94 1.33
CA GLU A 90 -6.88 12.14 2.46
C GLU A 90 -6.19 10.86 1.97
N TRP A 91 -6.70 10.21 0.92
CA TRP A 91 -6.05 9.06 0.28
C TRP A 91 -4.69 9.46 -0.27
N LEU A 92 -4.62 10.54 -1.06
CA LEU A 92 -3.34 11.06 -1.58
C LEU A 92 -2.34 11.34 -0.46
N ALA A 93 -2.78 11.90 0.67
CA ALA A 93 -1.92 12.16 1.82
C ALA A 93 -1.37 10.87 2.44
N VAL A 94 -2.23 9.85 2.66
CA VAL A 94 -1.82 8.56 3.22
C VAL A 94 -0.88 7.81 2.27
N ALA A 95 -1.16 7.81 0.97
CA ALA A 95 -0.29 7.20 -0.05
C ALA A 95 1.05 7.93 -0.16
N GLY A 96 1.05 9.27 -0.14
CA GLY A 96 2.27 10.07 -0.14
C GLY A 96 3.14 9.81 1.09
N GLY A 97 2.54 9.74 2.28
CA GLY A 97 3.24 9.40 3.52
C GLY A 97 3.84 8.00 3.49
N GLN A 98 3.08 7.00 3.03
CA GLN A 98 3.58 5.64 2.82
C GLN A 98 4.78 5.60 1.86
N ALA A 99 4.68 6.29 0.72
CA ALA A 99 5.70 6.30 -0.31
C ALA A 99 6.99 6.98 0.19
N LEU A 100 6.86 8.10 0.91
CA LEU A 100 7.97 8.80 1.52
C LEU A 100 8.69 7.91 2.54
N LEU A 101 7.96 7.25 3.43
CA LEU A 101 8.53 6.33 4.41
C LEU A 101 9.27 5.16 3.75
N SER A 102 8.69 4.59 2.70
CA SER A 102 9.33 3.51 1.94
C SER A 102 10.63 3.99 1.29
N ARG A 103 10.61 5.19 0.71
CA ARG A 103 11.79 5.78 0.09
C ARG A 103 12.89 6.07 1.11
N ILE A 104 12.53 6.56 2.30
CA ILE A 104 13.48 6.79 3.39
C ILE A 104 14.12 5.46 3.78
N ASP A 105 13.33 4.43 4.06
CA ASP A 105 13.81 3.09 4.46
C ASP A 105 14.79 2.51 3.43
N ASP A 106 14.49 2.63 2.14
CA ASP A 106 15.36 2.16 1.05
C ASP A 106 16.67 2.96 0.91
N THR A 107 16.74 4.19 1.45
CA THR A 107 17.93 5.07 1.36
C THR A 107 18.78 5.09 2.62
N LEU A 108 18.27 4.59 3.75
CA LEU A 108 19.04 4.51 4.99
C LEU A 108 20.12 3.43 4.85
N PRO A 109 21.38 3.72 5.23
CA PRO A 109 22.43 2.70 5.22
C PRO A 109 22.04 1.56 6.18
N THR A 110 21.98 0.32 5.68
CA THR A 110 21.87 -0.85 6.54
C THR A 110 23.16 -0.94 7.36
N ARG A 111 23.03 -1.08 8.68
CA ARG A 111 24.14 -1.01 9.64
C ARG A 111 25.03 -2.26 9.67
N ASP A 112 25.06 -3.00 8.55
CA ASP A 112 25.75 -4.26 8.37
C ASP A 112 26.83 -4.11 7.27
N ALA A 113 27.76 -3.18 7.51
CA ALA A 113 29.05 -3.07 6.82
C ALA A 113 30.17 -3.56 7.72
#